data_AF-A0A536PW80-F1
#
_entry.id   AF-A0A536PW80-F1
#
_cell.length_a   1.000
_cell.length_b   1.000
_cell.length_c   1.000
_cell.angle_alpha   90.00
_cell.angle_beta   90.00
_cell.angle_gamma   90.00
#
_symmetry.space_group_name_H-M   'P 1'
#
loop_
_entity.id
_entity.type
_entity.pdbx_description
1 polymer ?
#
loop_
_entity_poly.entity_id
_entity_poly.type
_entity_poly.pdbx_seq_one_letter_code
_entity_poly.pdbx_strand_id
1 'polypeptide(L)'
;MTARERTGLLVVRAWTETSDRTLRARLIWSPDIGVRPEVVTTTGSPEELFDMIQTWVDMLLAGPPYDASVRSRRSPDGPGDGPVMDR
;
A
#
# COMPACT_ATOMS: atom_id res chain seq x y z
N MET A 1 -30.09 7.41 -5.39
CA MET A 1 -28.91 6.55 -5.19
C MET A 1 -28.07 7.18 -4.10
N THR A 2 -27.96 6.55 -2.94
CA THR A 2 -27.07 7.02 -1.87
C THR A 2 -25.64 6.65 -2.24
N ALA A 3 -24.77 7.65 -2.38
CA ALA A 3 -23.34 7.40 -2.59
C ALA A 3 -22.80 6.65 -1.36
N ARG A 4 -22.07 5.56 -1.60
CA ARG A 4 -21.41 4.81 -0.52
C ARG A 4 -20.24 5.63 0.00
N GLU A 5 -20.23 5.90 1.30
CA GLU A 5 -19.10 6.54 1.99
C GLU A 5 -17.85 5.67 1.84
N ARG A 6 -16.70 6.31 1.57
CA ARG A 6 -15.39 5.66 1.41
C ARG A 6 -14.40 6.32 2.34
N THR A 7 -13.59 5.51 3.01
CA THR A 7 -12.62 5.99 3.97
C THR A 7 -11.27 5.35 3.67
N GLY A 8 -10.25 6.19 3.51
CA GLY A 8 -8.85 5.79 3.38
C GLY A 8 -7.99 6.54 4.38
N LEU A 9 -6.72 6.12 4.50
CA LEU A 9 -5.71 6.77 5.32
C LEU A 9 -4.56 7.25 4.43
N LEU A 10 -4.14 8.49 4.62
CA LEU A 10 -2.91 9.05 4.05
C LEU A 10 -2.17 9.80 5.17
N VAL A 11 -0.94 9.39 5.43
CA VAL A 11 -0.04 10.05 6.38
C VAL A 11 1.15 10.59 5.60
N VAL A 12 1.32 11.91 5.65
CA VAL A 12 2.46 12.60 5.04
C VAL A 12 3.35 13.12 6.15
N ARG A 13 4.62 12.67 6.17
CA ARG A 13 5.65 13.23 7.04
C ARG A 13 6.65 13.96 6.16
N ALA A 14 6.68 15.28 6.22
CA ALA A 14 7.62 16.10 5.47
C ALA A 14 8.68 16.72 6.38
N TRP A 15 9.89 16.88 5.88
CA TRP A 15 11.00 17.55 6.56
C TRP A 15 11.92 18.23 5.53
N THR A 16 12.62 19.27 5.96
CA THR A 16 13.67 19.89 5.15
C THR A 16 15.00 19.22 5.45
N GLU A 17 15.76 18.93 4.41
CA GLU A 17 17.14 18.47 4.53
C GLU A 17 18.07 19.70 4.47
N THR A 18 18.85 19.90 5.54
CA THR A 18 19.58 21.16 5.77
C THR A 18 20.73 21.38 4.79
N SER A 19 21.23 20.31 4.16
CA SER A 19 22.39 20.34 3.25
C SER A 19 22.06 20.91 1.87
N ASP A 20 20.84 20.71 1.37
CA ASP A 20 20.43 21.02 0.00
C ASP A 20 19.16 21.90 -0.08
N ARG A 21 18.54 22.22 1.07
CA ARG A 21 17.22 22.89 1.16
C ARG A 21 16.13 22.09 0.44
N THR A 22 16.32 20.78 0.29
CA THR A 22 15.37 19.93 -0.41
C THR A 22 14.27 19.49 0.56
N LEU A 23 13.03 19.54 0.07
CA LEU A 23 11.88 18.99 0.79
C LEU A 23 11.90 17.47 0.61
N ARG A 24 11.94 16.75 1.71
CA ARG A 24 11.77 15.30 1.73
C ARG A 24 10.42 14.98 2.34
N ALA A 25 9.73 13.98 1.80
CA ALA A 25 8.52 13.47 2.42
C ALA A 25 8.46 11.96 2.40
N ARG A 26 7.99 11.37 3.50
CA ARG A 26 7.62 9.96 3.60
C ARG A 26 6.10 9.85 3.64
N LEU A 27 5.55 9.01 2.77
CA LEU A 27 4.12 8.77 2.72
C LEU A 27 3.80 7.33 3.13
N ILE A 28 2.76 7.19 3.94
CA ILE A 28 2.18 5.91 4.32
C ILE A 28 0.71 6.02 4.00
N TRP A 29 0.18 5.09 3.22
CA TRP A 29 -1.20 5.19 2.79
C TRP A 29 -1.90 3.84 2.71
N SER A 30 -3.23 3.90 2.83
CA SER A 30 -4.13 2.79 2.57
C SER A 30 -5.42 3.34 1.95
N PRO A 31 -5.89 2.82 0.82
CA PRO A 31 -7.16 3.22 0.22
C PRO A 31 -8.36 2.58 0.93
N ASP A 32 -8.11 1.60 1.82
CA ASP A 32 -9.09 0.91 2.66
C ASP A 32 -8.49 0.68 4.05
N ILE A 33 -9.15 1.19 5.09
CA ILE A 33 -8.69 1.07 6.49
C ILE A 33 -8.57 -0.41 6.94
N GLY A 34 -9.29 -1.33 6.29
CA GLY A 34 -9.20 -2.77 6.56
C GLY A 34 -7.95 -3.46 5.97
N VAL A 35 -7.19 -2.79 5.11
CA VAL A 35 -6.02 -3.34 4.43
C VAL A 35 -4.74 -2.81 5.07
N ARG A 36 -3.71 -3.66 5.15
CA ARG A 36 -2.39 -3.27 5.66
C ARG A 36 -1.85 -2.12 4.80
N PRO A 37 -1.43 -1.00 5.41
CA PRO A 37 -0.96 0.16 4.65
C PRO A 37 0.30 -0.17 3.86
N GLU A 38 0.37 0.39 2.65
CA GLU A 38 1.56 0.36 1.81
C GLU A 38 2.48 1.52 2.22
N VAL A 39 3.76 1.23 2.37
CA VAL A 39 4.79 2.24 2.68
C VAL A 39 5.48 2.59 1.38
N VAL A 40 5.11 3.73 0.79
CA VAL A 40 5.78 4.25 -0.41
C VAL A 40 6.89 5.20 0.06
N THR A 41 8.11 4.91 -0.41
CA THR A 41 9.32 5.51 0.15
C THR A 41 9.79 6.71 -0.69
N THR A 42 9.78 7.86 -0.02
CA THR A 42 10.53 9.11 -0.24
C THR A 42 10.31 9.86 -1.56
N THR A 43 9.58 10.97 -1.51
CA THR A 43 9.59 12.00 -2.57
C THR A 43 10.64 13.08 -2.26
N GLY A 44 11.29 13.59 -3.30
CA GLY A 44 12.34 14.61 -3.24
C GLY A 44 11.91 16.00 -3.69
N SER A 45 10.71 16.18 -4.25
CA SER A 45 10.21 17.50 -4.65
C SER A 45 8.75 17.76 -4.25
N PRO A 46 8.31 19.04 -4.16
CA PRO A 46 6.91 19.41 -3.96
C PRO A 46 5.97 18.86 -5.04
N GLU A 47 6.42 18.78 -6.28
CA GLU A 47 5.65 18.26 -7.43
C GLU A 47 5.40 16.76 -7.27
N GLU A 48 6.43 15.99 -6.93
CA GLU A 48 6.28 14.55 -6.67
C GLU A 48 5.34 14.28 -5.49
N LEU A 49 5.38 15.13 -4.46
CA LEU A 49 4.44 15.04 -3.33
C LEU A 49 2.99 15.28 -3.79
N PHE A 50 2.77 16.30 -4.63
CA PHE A 50 1.46 16.59 -5.18
C PHE A 50 0.93 15.43 -6.03
N ASP A 51 1.75 14.89 -6.93
CA ASP A 51 1.39 13.76 -7.79
C ASP A 51 1.01 12.51 -6.99
N MET A 52 1.73 12.22 -5.90
CA MET A 52 1.40 11.10 -5.03
C MET A 52 0.10 11.30 -4.24
N ILE A 53 -0.16 12.52 -3.75
CA ILE A 53 -1.44 12.85 -3.09
C ILE A 53 -2.59 12.71 -4.09
N GLN A 54 -2.42 13.23 -5.30
CA GLN A 54 -3.43 13.13 -6.36
C GLN A 54 -3.72 11.67 -6.71
N THR A 55 -2.68 10.86 -6.89
CA THR A 55 -2.81 9.42 -7.14
C THR A 55 -3.60 8.72 -6.02
N TRP A 56 -3.34 9.06 -4.76
CA TRP A 56 -4.08 8.50 -3.62
C TRP A 56 -5.57 8.91 -3.63
N VAL A 57 -5.88 10.18 -3.92
CA VAL A 57 -7.26 10.66 -4.05
C VAL A 57 -7.97 9.94 -5.20
N ASP A 58 -7.31 9.79 -6.35
CA ASP A 58 -7.88 9.11 -7.51
C ASP A 58 -8.20 7.64 -7.19
N MET A 59 -7.35 6.94 -6.42
CA MET A 59 -7.64 5.59 -5.95
C MET A 59 -8.85 5.53 -5.01
N LEU A 60 -8.98 6.49 -4.10
CA LEU A 60 -10.12 6.57 -3.18
C LEU A 60 -11.44 6.80 -3.96
N LEU A 61 -11.40 7.64 -5.00
CA LEU A 61 -12.54 7.98 -5.85
C LEU A 61 -12.88 6.92 -6.89
N ALA A 62 -11.89 6.24 -7.46
CA ALA A 62 -12.11 5.14 -8.41
C ALA A 62 -12.64 3.88 -7.71
N GLY A 63 -12.24 3.64 -6.46
CA GLY A 63 -12.49 2.39 -5.75
C GLY A 63 -11.37 1.38 -6.05
N PRO A 64 -11.26 0.28 -5.30
CA PRO A 64 -10.11 -0.61 -5.39
C PRO A 64 -9.99 -1.21 -6.80
N PRO A 65 -8.84 -1.07 -7.50
CA PRO A 65 -8.56 -1.80 -8.73
C PRO A 65 -8.14 -3.26 -8.47
N TYR A 66 -8.27 -3.76 -7.24
CA TYR A 66 -7.65 -5.01 -6.83
C TYR A 66 -8.62 -6.19 -6.91
N ASP A 67 -8.42 -7.02 -7.93
CA ASP A 67 -8.98 -8.36 -8.01
C ASP A 67 -8.40 -9.23 -6.86
N ALA A 68 -9.21 -9.43 -5.82
CA ALA A 68 -8.86 -10.24 -4.65
C ALA A 68 -8.60 -11.74 -4.97
N SER A 69 -8.80 -12.18 -6.21
CA SER A 69 -8.66 -13.59 -6.61
C SER A 69 -7.21 -14.09 -6.70
N VAL A 70 -6.20 -13.21 -6.71
CA VAL A 70 -4.78 -13.62 -6.82
C VAL A 70 -4.23 -14.26 -5.54
N ARG A 71 -4.87 -14.07 -4.37
CA ARG A 71 -4.40 -14.69 -3.10
C ARG A 71 -4.90 -16.11 -2.82
N SER A 72 -5.77 -16.70 -3.66
CA SER A 72 -6.31 -18.05 -3.40
C SER A 72 -5.49 -19.21 -4.01
N ARG A 73 -4.31 -18.97 -4.62
CA ARG A 73 -3.56 -20.02 -5.37
C ARG A 73 -2.13 -20.33 -4.93
N ARG A 74 -1.66 -19.86 -3.76
CA ARG A 74 -0.38 -20.33 -3.21
C ARG A 74 -0.48 -20.68 -1.73
N SER A 75 -1.01 -21.86 -1.46
CA SER A 75 -0.36 -22.79 -0.53
C SER A 75 -0.54 -24.21 -1.09
N PRO A 76 0.47 -24.78 -1.76
CA PRO A 76 0.56 -26.21 -1.96
C PRO A 76 1.16 -26.79 -0.68
N ASP A 77 0.33 -27.00 0.35
CA ASP A 77 0.73 -27.89 1.45
C ASP A 77 0.66 -29.34 0.94
N GLY A 78 1.83 -29.81 0.53
CA GLY A 78 2.15 -31.20 0.17
C GLY A 78 3.53 -31.21 -0.49
N PRO A 79 4.57 -31.72 0.20
CA PRO A 79 4.72 -33.15 0.44
C PRO A 79 4.96 -33.43 1.94
N GLY A 80 4.49 -34.53 2.53
CA GLY A 80 4.75 -35.90 2.12
C GLY A 80 5.68 -36.55 3.15
N ASP A 81 5.23 -36.66 4.40
CA ASP A 81 5.90 -37.51 5.39
C ASP A 81 5.49 -38.96 5.11
N GLY A 82 6.39 -39.67 4.41
CA GLY A 82 6.29 -41.11 4.22
C GLY A 82 6.50 -41.87 5.53
N PRO A 83 6.06 -43.15 5.61
CA PRO A 83 6.22 -43.95 6.81
C PRO A 83 7.69 -44.34 6.99
N VAL A 84 8.27 -44.00 8.14
CA VAL A 84 9.57 -44.52 8.58
C VAL A 84 9.35 -45.95 9.09
N MET A 85 9.72 -46.92 8.26
CA MET A 85 9.95 -48.32 8.63
C MET A 85 11.46 -48.58 8.62
N ASP A 86 12.02 -49.04 9.74
CA ASP A 86 13.24 -49.87 9.93
C ASP A 86 13.73 -49.68 11.38
N ARG A 87 14.01 -50.67 12.25
CA ARG A 87 14.25 -52.12 12.16
C ARG A 87 13.82 -52.80 13.45
#